data_AF-A0A960YVK7-F1
#
_entry.id   AF-A0A960YVK7-F1
#
_cell.length_a   1.000
_cell.length_b   1.000
_cell.length_c   1.000
_cell.angle_alpha   90.00
_cell.angle_beta   90.00
_cell.angle_gamma   90.00
#
_symmetry.space_group_name_H-M   'P 1'
#
loop_
_entity.id
_entity.type
_entity.pdbx_description
1 polymer ?
#
loop_
_entity_poly.entity_id
_entity_poly.type
_entity_poly.pdbx_seq_one_letter_code
_entity_poly.pdbx_strand_id
1 'polypeptide(L)'
;MLRLSAAVLLVLGLIHCADAPIHAREFEELCVAKKNLNAELAVLKDSVGEVWDRINLLLENNFSDQMTPAEKNNMTQVRNASLIRMFASYETMDDGLKAAVDDAEGVDKTIAKRIFLLKLKLRDLESREMRLAEKIMEEEGAAALQRYEDMYARNTKQLPGD
;
A
#
# COMPACT_ATOMS: atom_id res chain seq x y z
N MET A 1 -3.30 -23.36 73.02
CA MET A 1 -2.11 -22.77 72.36
C MET A 1 -2.20 -23.04 70.87
N LEU A 2 -2.22 -21.97 70.07
CA LEU A 2 -2.55 -21.95 68.66
C LEU A 2 -1.60 -22.80 67.81
N ARG A 3 -2.18 -23.68 66.98
CA ARG A 3 -1.59 -24.13 65.72
C ARG A 3 -2.66 -23.94 64.65
N LEU A 4 -2.64 -22.79 63.98
CA LEU A 4 -3.37 -22.60 62.74
C LEU A 4 -2.48 -21.83 61.75
N SER A 5 -1.89 -22.62 60.86
CA SER A 5 -1.93 -22.41 59.42
C SER A 5 -1.29 -21.15 58.85
N ALA A 6 0.04 -21.12 58.84
CA ALA A 6 0.86 -20.32 57.93
C ALA A 6 0.81 -20.81 56.46
N ALA A 7 -0.28 -21.46 56.03
CA ALA A 7 -0.37 -22.15 54.73
C ALA A 7 -1.45 -21.59 53.78
N VAL A 8 -2.18 -20.55 54.17
CA VAL A 8 -3.30 -20.00 53.36
C VAL A 8 -2.91 -18.72 52.59
N LEU A 9 -1.71 -18.19 52.80
CA LEU A 9 -1.27 -16.92 52.18
C LEU A 9 -0.37 -17.07 50.94
N LEU A 10 -0.28 -18.27 50.36
CA LEU A 10 0.68 -18.58 49.29
C LEU A 10 0.06 -19.20 48.02
N VAL A 11 -1.25 -19.05 47.80
CA VAL A 11 -1.93 -19.60 46.59
C VAL A 11 -2.89 -18.59 45.94
N LEU A 12 -2.57 -17.29 45.98
CA LEU A 12 -3.31 -16.25 45.22
C LEU A 12 -2.41 -15.34 44.38
N GLY A 13 -1.14 -15.71 44.16
CA GLY A 13 -0.15 -14.81 43.55
C GLY A 13 0.44 -15.21 42.20
N LEU A 14 0.10 -16.38 41.64
CA LEU A 14 0.82 -16.93 40.47
C LEU A 14 -0.09 -17.50 39.38
N ILE A 15 -1.23 -16.84 39.13
CA ILE A 15 -1.93 -16.95 37.84
C ILE A 15 -2.27 -15.53 37.38
N HIS A 16 -1.25 -14.69 37.21
CA HIS A 16 -1.25 -13.76 36.09
C HIS A 16 -0.61 -14.51 34.91
N CYS A 17 -1.29 -15.57 34.44
CA CYS A 17 -1.22 -15.87 33.03
C CYS A 17 -1.87 -14.64 32.39
N ALA A 18 -1.06 -13.71 31.90
CA ALA A 18 -1.53 -12.74 30.93
C ALA A 18 -2.03 -13.59 29.76
N ASP A 19 -3.32 -13.90 29.76
CA ASP A 19 -3.94 -14.64 28.65
C ASP A 19 -3.57 -13.86 27.39
N ALA A 20 -2.80 -14.51 26.53
CA ALA A 20 -2.44 -13.92 25.26
C ALA A 20 -3.76 -13.53 24.58
N PRO A 21 -3.90 -12.28 24.11
CA PRO A 21 -5.17 -11.81 23.61
C PRO A 21 -5.66 -12.76 22.51
N ILE A 22 -6.90 -13.25 22.63
CA ILE A 22 -7.41 -14.41 21.86
C ILE A 22 -7.29 -14.17 20.35
N HIS A 23 -7.49 -12.92 19.92
CA HIS A 23 -7.49 -12.51 18.52
C HIS A 23 -6.15 -11.90 18.06
N ALA A 24 -5.07 -12.01 18.87
CA ALA A 24 -3.83 -11.25 18.65
C ALA A 24 -3.19 -11.56 17.31
N ARG A 25 -3.14 -12.86 17.00
CA ARG A 25 -2.55 -13.36 15.77
C ARG A 25 -3.36 -12.94 14.55
N GLU A 26 -4.69 -13.08 14.60
CA GLU A 26 -5.55 -12.70 13.47
C GLU A 26 -5.49 -11.19 13.20
N PHE A 27 -5.48 -10.39 14.26
CA PHE A 27 -5.33 -8.94 14.17
C PHE A 27 -3.97 -8.56 13.55
N GLU A 28 -2.88 -9.16 14.04
CA GLU A 28 -1.54 -8.93 13.48
C GLU A 28 -1.44 -9.34 12.00
N GLU A 29 -1.97 -10.51 11.63
CA GLU A 29 -1.98 -11.00 10.25
C GLU A 29 -2.71 -10.02 9.30
N LEU A 30 -3.86 -9.47 9.72
CA LEU A 30 -4.61 -8.48 8.95
C LEU A 30 -3.81 -7.18 8.78
N CYS A 31 -3.22 -6.67 9.86
CA CYS A 31 -2.48 -5.42 9.81
C CYS A 31 -1.20 -5.54 8.96
N VAL A 32 -0.46 -6.64 9.07
CA VAL A 32 0.71 -6.94 8.22
C VAL A 32 0.31 -7.06 6.75
N ALA A 33 -0.78 -7.78 6.46
CA ALA A 33 -1.27 -7.90 5.08
C ALA A 33 -1.63 -6.54 4.48
N LYS A 34 -2.30 -5.66 5.24
CA LYS A 34 -2.65 -4.30 4.83
C LYS A 34 -1.40 -3.44 4.60
N LYS A 35 -0.40 -3.51 5.49
CA LYS A 35 0.89 -2.82 5.30
C LYS A 35 1.57 -3.25 4.01
N ASN A 36 1.64 -4.56 3.75
CA ASN A 36 2.27 -5.11 2.55
C ASN A 36 1.57 -4.68 1.26
N LEU A 37 0.22 -4.71 1.23
CA LEU A 37 -0.54 -4.25 0.06
C LEU A 37 -0.38 -2.74 -0.18
N ASN A 38 -0.31 -1.94 0.88
CA ASN A 38 -0.06 -0.51 0.75
C ASN A 38 1.35 -0.21 0.23
N ALA A 39 2.35 -0.95 0.69
CA ALA A 39 3.72 -0.84 0.17
C ALA A 39 3.76 -1.22 -1.33
N GLU A 40 3.11 -2.32 -1.73
CA GLU A 40 3.03 -2.72 -3.14
C GLU A 40 2.32 -1.65 -3.99
N LEU A 41 1.24 -1.05 -3.48
CA LEU A 41 0.56 0.04 -4.17
C LEU A 41 1.43 1.28 -4.35
N ALA A 42 2.27 1.63 -3.37
CA ALA A 42 3.21 2.74 -3.47
C ALA A 42 4.22 2.48 -4.59
N VAL A 43 4.88 1.32 -4.57
CA VAL A 43 5.85 0.91 -5.60
C VAL A 43 5.26 0.97 -7.01
N LEU A 44 4.02 0.49 -7.18
CA LEU A 44 3.35 0.53 -8.49
C LEU A 44 3.04 1.94 -8.97
N LYS A 45 2.66 2.86 -8.07
CA LYS A 45 2.42 4.27 -8.43
C LYS A 45 3.72 4.94 -8.87
N ASP A 46 4.82 4.66 -8.16
CA ASP A 46 6.13 5.21 -8.50
C ASP A 46 6.61 4.66 -9.86
N SER A 47 6.39 3.36 -10.11
CA SER A 47 6.73 2.71 -11.38
C SER A 47 6.04 3.36 -12.59
N VAL A 48 4.78 3.80 -12.45
CA VAL A 48 4.08 4.54 -13.53
C VAL A 48 4.79 5.87 -13.78
N GLY A 49 5.20 6.57 -12.72
CA GLY A 49 5.96 7.80 -12.82
C GLY A 49 7.25 7.62 -13.62
N GLU A 50 8.06 6.63 -13.25
CA GLU A 50 9.35 6.33 -13.89
C GLU A 50 9.22 5.96 -15.38
N VAL A 51 8.15 5.23 -15.74
CA VAL A 51 7.86 4.91 -17.15
C VAL A 51 7.64 6.20 -17.94
N TRP A 52 6.79 7.09 -17.45
CA TRP A 52 6.48 8.34 -18.13
C TRP A 52 7.66 9.32 -18.12
N ASP A 53 8.47 9.36 -17.06
CA ASP A 53 9.68 10.19 -17.02
C ASP A 53 10.68 9.78 -18.11
N ARG A 54 10.83 8.47 -18.36
CA ARG A 54 11.65 7.96 -19.48
C ARG A 54 11.08 8.36 -20.84
N ILE A 55 9.77 8.26 -21.02
CA ILE A 55 9.13 8.69 -22.28
C ILE A 55 9.31 10.20 -22.50
N ASN A 56 9.19 11.01 -21.45
CA ASN A 56 9.42 12.45 -21.54
C ASN A 56 10.84 12.78 -22.00
N LEU A 57 11.85 12.12 -21.44
CA LEU A 57 13.23 12.28 -21.88
C LEU A 57 13.43 11.85 -23.34
N LEU A 58 12.78 10.76 -23.78
CA LEU A 58 12.84 10.33 -25.18
C LEU A 58 12.18 11.35 -26.11
N LEU A 59 11.02 11.88 -25.73
CA LEU A 59 10.32 12.93 -26.48
C LEU A 59 11.19 14.19 -26.59
N GLU A 60 11.75 14.68 -25.49
CA GLU A 60 12.61 15.87 -25.44
C GLU A 60 13.81 15.77 -26.38
N ASN A 61 14.45 14.60 -26.42
CA ASN A 61 15.63 14.36 -27.26
C ASN A 61 15.32 14.17 -28.74
N ASN A 62 14.05 13.99 -29.11
CA ASN A 62 13.63 13.66 -30.47
C ASN A 62 12.60 14.65 -31.06
N PHE A 63 12.31 15.75 -30.35
CA PHE A 63 11.44 16.79 -30.90
C PHE A 63 12.08 17.45 -32.12
N SER A 64 11.25 17.68 -33.14
CA SER A 64 11.65 18.46 -34.31
C SER A 64 11.99 19.92 -33.92
N ASP A 65 12.94 20.52 -34.62
CA ASP A 65 13.26 21.94 -34.51
C ASP A 65 12.09 22.84 -34.93
N GLN A 66 11.16 22.31 -35.73
CA GLN A 66 9.98 23.02 -36.19
C GLN A 66 8.85 23.05 -35.15
N MET A 67 8.91 22.23 -34.10
CA MET A 67 7.90 22.25 -33.03
C MET A 67 8.03 23.51 -32.17
N THR A 68 6.88 24.12 -31.88
CA THR A 68 6.86 25.29 -30.99
C THR A 68 7.22 24.90 -29.55
N PRO A 69 7.82 25.80 -28.74
CA PRO A 69 8.10 25.52 -27.34
C PRO A 69 6.86 25.12 -26.53
N ALA A 70 5.69 25.70 -26.85
CA ALA A 70 4.43 25.37 -26.21
C ALA A 70 3.99 23.92 -26.50
N GLU A 71 4.14 23.47 -27.75
CA GLU A 71 3.81 22.10 -28.14
C GLU A 71 4.76 21.08 -27.48
N LYS A 72 6.07 21.36 -27.48
CA LYS A 72 7.07 20.54 -26.77
C LYS A 72 6.71 20.38 -25.29
N ASN A 73 6.44 21.49 -24.61
CA ASN A 73 6.06 21.47 -23.19
C ASN A 73 4.74 20.73 -22.94
N ASN A 74 3.73 20.92 -23.79
CA ASN A 74 2.47 20.20 -23.63
C ASN A 74 2.66 18.70 -23.80
N MET A 75 3.46 18.27 -24.79
CA MET A 75 3.65 16.85 -25.06
C MET A 75 4.43 16.15 -23.94
N THR A 76 5.43 16.79 -23.34
CA THR A 76 6.20 16.21 -22.20
C THR A 76 5.42 16.23 -20.88
N GLN A 77 4.41 17.10 -20.73
CA GLN A 77 3.58 17.07 -19.53
C GLN A 77 2.45 16.03 -19.60
N VAL A 78 2.12 15.59 -20.82
CA VAL A 78 1.03 14.65 -21.05
C VAL A 78 1.54 13.22 -20.80
N ARG A 79 1.22 12.68 -19.62
CA ARG A 79 1.48 11.27 -19.24
C ARG A 79 0.38 10.34 -19.74
N ASN A 80 0.06 10.43 -21.03
CA ASN A 80 -1.02 9.66 -21.64
C ASN A 80 -0.76 9.48 -23.13
N ALA A 81 -0.58 8.23 -23.56
CA ALA A 81 -0.25 7.92 -24.95
C ALA A 81 -1.34 8.37 -25.93
N SER A 82 -2.62 8.21 -25.57
CA SER A 82 -3.71 8.62 -26.46
C SER A 82 -3.72 10.14 -26.70
N LEU A 83 -3.41 10.93 -25.67
CA LEU A 83 -3.28 12.38 -25.82
C LEU A 83 -2.00 12.77 -26.59
N ILE A 84 -0.88 12.07 -26.38
CA ILE A 84 0.34 12.26 -27.17
C ILE A 84 0.06 12.02 -28.67
N ARG A 85 -0.69 10.97 -29.01
CA ARG A 85 -1.07 10.65 -30.40
C ARG A 85 -1.95 11.71 -31.07
N MET A 86 -2.57 12.61 -30.30
CA MET A 86 -3.42 13.68 -30.85
C MET A 86 -2.62 14.89 -31.34
N PHE A 87 -1.32 14.99 -31.01
CA PHE A 87 -0.49 16.08 -31.51
C PHE A 87 -0.13 15.86 -32.97
N ALA A 88 -0.23 16.91 -33.79
CA ALA A 88 0.09 16.83 -35.21
C ALA A 88 1.54 16.37 -35.48
N SER A 89 2.48 16.78 -34.62
CA SER A 89 3.88 16.38 -34.71
C SER A 89 4.14 14.90 -34.44
N TYR A 90 3.20 14.18 -33.83
CA TYR A 90 3.32 12.75 -33.56
C TYR A 90 3.43 11.92 -34.84
N GLU A 91 2.71 12.30 -35.91
CA GLU A 91 2.74 11.56 -37.19
C GLU A 91 4.14 11.55 -37.82
N THR A 92 4.90 12.63 -37.60
CA THR A 92 6.26 12.81 -38.13
C THR A 92 7.36 12.22 -37.26
N MET A 93 7.02 11.69 -36.08
CA MET A 93 7.99 11.07 -35.18
C MET A 93 8.54 9.76 -35.76
N ASP A 94 9.77 9.43 -35.36
CA ASP A 94 10.39 8.14 -35.63
C ASP A 94 9.55 6.97 -35.09
N ASP A 95 9.55 5.86 -35.81
CA ASP A 95 8.75 4.68 -35.45
C ASP A 95 9.19 4.06 -34.12
N GLY A 96 10.46 4.18 -33.74
CA GLY A 96 10.96 3.75 -32.43
C GLY A 96 10.39 4.58 -31.28
N LEU A 97 10.20 5.89 -31.48
CA LEU A 97 9.58 6.76 -30.48
C LEU A 97 8.08 6.48 -30.35
N LYS A 98 7.40 6.22 -31.48
CA LYS A 98 5.98 5.81 -31.48
C LYS A 98 5.80 4.48 -30.74
N ALA A 99 6.65 3.49 -31.02
CA ALA A 99 6.65 2.21 -30.32
C ALA A 99 6.89 2.37 -28.80
N ALA A 100 7.81 3.25 -28.39
CA ALA A 100 8.06 3.52 -26.97
C ALA A 100 6.82 4.11 -26.27
N VAL A 101 6.09 5.02 -26.91
CA VAL A 101 4.84 5.59 -26.39
C VAL A 101 3.76 4.51 -26.26
N ASP A 102 3.65 3.61 -27.23
CA ASP A 102 2.69 2.49 -27.20
C ASP A 102 3.03 1.46 -26.11
N ASP A 103 4.31 1.12 -25.95
CA ASP A 103 4.79 0.24 -24.89
C ASP A 103 4.52 0.82 -23.50
N ALA A 104 4.75 2.13 -23.33
CA ALA A 104 4.41 2.83 -22.09
C ALA A 104 2.91 2.76 -21.77
N GLU A 105 2.04 2.89 -22.78
CA GLU A 105 0.60 2.70 -22.61
C GLU A 105 0.26 1.26 -22.17
N GLY A 106 0.92 0.26 -22.75
CA GLY A 106 0.76 -1.15 -22.39
C GLY A 106 1.16 -1.43 -20.94
N VAL A 107 2.29 -0.88 -20.50
CA VAL A 107 2.77 -0.96 -19.12
C VAL A 107 1.81 -0.25 -18.18
N ASP A 108 1.39 0.97 -18.50
CA ASP A 108 0.44 1.76 -17.69
C ASP A 108 -0.90 1.02 -17.51
N LYS A 109 -1.47 0.48 -18.59
CA LYS A 109 -2.69 -0.35 -18.53
C LYS A 109 -2.51 -1.58 -17.63
N THR A 110 -1.33 -2.21 -17.65
CA THR A 110 -1.03 -3.38 -16.83
C THR A 110 -0.92 -3.00 -15.36
N ILE A 111 -0.22 -1.90 -15.05
CA ILE A 111 -0.09 -1.40 -13.69
C ILE A 111 -1.46 -0.94 -13.15
N ALA A 112 -2.26 -0.24 -13.95
CA ALA A 112 -3.61 0.20 -13.57
C ALA A 112 -4.50 -0.99 -13.18
N LYS A 113 -4.45 -2.10 -13.93
CA LYS A 113 -5.14 -3.36 -13.58
C LYS A 113 -4.64 -3.92 -12.25
N ARG A 114 -3.33 -3.93 -12.01
CA ARG A 114 -2.76 -4.44 -10.75
C ARG A 114 -3.15 -3.56 -9.56
N ILE A 115 -3.10 -2.24 -9.69
CA ILE A 115 -3.58 -1.28 -8.69
C ILE A 115 -5.05 -1.54 -8.36
N PHE A 116 -5.89 -1.76 -9.37
CA PHE A 116 -7.30 -2.08 -9.17
C PHE A 116 -7.47 -3.36 -8.32
N LEU A 117 -6.77 -4.44 -8.67
CA LEU A 117 -6.83 -5.69 -7.91
C LEU A 117 -6.34 -5.54 -6.47
N LEU A 118 -5.27 -4.78 -6.24
CA LEU A 118 -4.77 -4.50 -4.89
C LEU A 118 -5.77 -3.68 -4.07
N LYS A 119 -6.45 -2.70 -4.67
CA LYS A 119 -7.53 -1.95 -4.00
C LYS A 119 -8.71 -2.83 -3.63
N LEU A 120 -9.06 -3.82 -4.46
CA LEU A 120 -10.09 -4.80 -4.10
C LEU A 120 -9.66 -5.65 -2.90
N LYS A 121 -8.41 -6.12 -2.87
CA LYS A 121 -7.87 -6.87 -1.73
C LYS A 121 -7.81 -6.04 -0.45
N LEU A 122 -7.42 -4.77 -0.53
CA LEU A 122 -7.43 -3.87 0.62
C LEU A 122 -8.84 -3.70 1.19
N ARG A 123 -9.85 -3.51 0.34
CA ARG A 123 -11.24 -3.40 0.78
C ARG A 123 -11.72 -4.67 1.51
N ASP A 124 -11.32 -5.84 1.02
CA ASP A 124 -11.61 -7.10 1.71
C ASP A 124 -10.94 -7.18 3.09
N LEU A 125 -9.66 -6.80 3.18
CA LEU A 125 -8.95 -6.74 4.46
C LEU A 125 -9.59 -5.74 5.43
N GLU A 126 -9.95 -4.53 4.98
CA GLU A 126 -10.65 -3.53 5.80
C GLU A 126 -11.99 -4.06 6.32
N SER A 127 -12.72 -4.81 5.47
CA SER A 127 -13.97 -5.45 5.87
C SER A 127 -13.75 -6.56 6.91
N ARG A 128 -12.65 -7.30 6.82
CA ARG A 128 -12.27 -8.33 7.79
C ARG A 128 -11.80 -7.72 9.11
N GLU A 129 -11.01 -6.65 9.05
CA GLU A 129 -10.55 -5.86 10.20
C GLU A 129 -11.74 -5.31 10.99
N MET A 130 -12.73 -4.73 10.30
CA MET A 130 -13.96 -4.25 10.93
C MET A 130 -14.73 -5.35 11.66
N ARG A 131 -14.94 -6.50 11.00
CA ARG A 131 -15.63 -7.65 11.64
C ARG A 131 -14.85 -8.21 12.83
N LEU A 132 -13.53 -8.23 12.75
CA LEU A 132 -12.69 -8.68 13.86
C LEU A 132 -12.75 -7.69 15.03
N ALA A 133 -12.74 -6.38 14.75
CA ALA A 133 -12.88 -5.35 15.78
C ALA A 133 -14.24 -5.45 16.47
N GLU A 134 -15.33 -5.65 15.73
CA GLU A 134 -16.67 -5.91 16.28
C GLU A 134 -16.67 -7.13 17.20
N LYS A 135 -16.08 -8.25 16.75
CA LYS A 135 -15.95 -9.47 17.55
C LYS A 135 -15.14 -9.27 18.83
N ILE A 136 -14.00 -8.58 18.75
CA ILE A 136 -13.17 -8.24 19.93
C ILE A 136 -13.98 -7.37 20.90
N MET A 137 -14.74 -6.39 20.39
CA MET A 137 -15.59 -5.54 21.22
C MET A 137 -16.69 -6.34 21.92
N GLU A 138 -17.31 -7.30 21.25
CA GLU A 138 -18.35 -8.17 21.81
C GLU A 138 -17.81 -9.15 22.87
N GLU A 139 -16.64 -9.75 22.61
CA GLU A 139 -16.08 -10.82 23.45
C GLU A 139 -15.20 -10.30 24.60
N GLU A 140 -14.38 -9.28 24.36
CA GLU A 140 -13.34 -8.80 25.28
C GLU A 140 -13.49 -7.32 25.68
N GLY A 141 -14.39 -6.58 25.00
CA GLY A 141 -14.68 -5.18 25.27
C GLY A 141 -13.69 -4.18 24.64
N ALA A 142 -14.06 -2.89 24.70
CA ALA A 142 -13.30 -1.80 24.07
C ALA A 142 -11.84 -1.67 24.56
N ALA A 143 -11.58 -1.98 25.83
CA ALA A 143 -10.23 -1.96 26.39
C ALA A 143 -9.32 -3.03 25.76
N ALA A 144 -9.87 -4.15 25.29
CA ALA A 144 -9.12 -5.16 24.57
C ALA A 144 -8.76 -4.67 23.17
N LEU A 145 -9.72 -4.13 22.42
CA LEU A 145 -9.48 -3.54 21.09
C LEU A 145 -8.32 -2.53 21.12
N GLN A 146 -8.33 -1.60 22.08
CA GLN A 146 -7.24 -0.64 22.24
C GLN A 146 -5.88 -1.31 22.50
N ARG A 147 -5.84 -2.41 23.28
CA ARG A 147 -4.60 -3.17 23.49
C ARG A 147 -4.07 -3.80 22.21
N TYR A 148 -4.95 -4.31 21.33
CA TYR A 148 -4.55 -4.86 20.03
C TYR A 148 -3.96 -3.76 19.13
N GLU A 149 -4.62 -2.61 19.05
CA GLU A 149 -4.15 -1.45 18.29
C GLU A 149 -2.79 -0.94 18.82
N ASP A 150 -2.65 -0.81 20.14
CA ASP A 150 -1.40 -0.36 20.79
C ASP A 150 -0.25 -1.37 20.63
N MET A 151 -0.56 -2.67 20.63
CA MET A 151 0.43 -3.73 20.41
C MET A 151 0.97 -3.66 18.98
N TYR A 152 0.07 -3.52 17.99
CA TYR A 152 0.48 -3.38 16.60
C TYR A 152 1.28 -2.07 16.38
N ALA A 153 0.78 -0.93 16.88
CA ALA A 153 1.46 0.36 16.72
C ALA A 153 2.89 0.37 17.28
N ARG A 154 3.15 -0.36 18.37
CA ARG A 154 4.50 -0.56 18.94
C ARG A 154 5.36 -1.45 18.05
N ASN A 155 4.83 -2.57 17.59
CA ASN A 155 5.56 -3.52 16.74
C ASN A 155 5.90 -2.91 15.37
N THR A 156 5.07 -1.99 14.84
CA THR A 156 5.38 -1.29 13.59
C THR A 156 6.44 -0.21 13.71
N LYS A 157 6.62 0.42 14.88
CA LYS A 157 7.66 1.44 15.14
C LYS A 157 9.05 0.85 15.38
N GLN A 158 9.14 -0.46 15.63
CA GLN A 158 10.40 -1.16 15.91
C GLN A 158 10.96 -1.93 14.71
N LEU A 159 10.27 -1.95 13.57
CA LEU A 159 10.79 -2.57 12.35
C LEU A 159 11.72 -1.57 11.63
N PRO A 160 12.99 -1.93 11.37
CA PRO A 160 13.93 -1.02 10.71
C PRO A 160 13.50 -0.83 9.24
N GLY A 161 13.19 0.41 8.87
CA GLY A 161 12.84 0.76 7.48
C GLY A 161 11.92 1.97 7.27
N ASP A 162 11.67 2.80 8.29
CA ASP A 162 11.12 4.16 8.12
C ASP A 162 12.26 5.19 8.10
#